data_AF-A0A821CBV7-F1
#
_entry.id   AF-A0A821CBV7-F1
#
_cell.length_a   1.000
_cell.length_b   1.000
_cell.length_c   1.000
_cell.angle_alpha   90.00
_cell.angle_beta   90.00
_cell.angle_gamma   90.00
#
_symmetry.space_group_name_H-M   'P 1'
#
loop_
_entity.id
_entity.type
_entity.pdbx_description
1 polymer ?
#
loop_
_entity_poly.entity_id
_entity_poly.type
_entity_poly.pdbx_seq_one_letter_code
_entity_poly.pdbx_strand_id
1 'polypeptide(L)'
;MQHIMGINKLSALENEKQEARKHYNAAKAEYEREYCRFPFERLHNFFERVDELRKRLAKDEDVQFQSDCSVIELRRLVREHPPKEVKRGLENLYKKIEKYLSENSSLTQAIWHDIQTLVLEEHQRMTKLIELCYPNSNIQLEFTVDHLLAFFTETAHTSP
;
A
#
# COMPACT_ATOMS: atom_id res chain seq x y z
N MET A 1 46.62 15.24 31.64
CA MET A 1 45.16 15.30 31.34
C MET A 1 44.93 15.74 29.89
N GLN A 2 45.26 14.93 28.89
CA GLN A 2 44.82 15.14 27.50
C GLN A 2 44.78 13.78 26.79
N HIS A 3 43.87 12.93 27.26
CA HIS A 3 43.33 11.81 26.52
C HIS A 3 41.83 11.87 26.85
N ILE A 4 40.95 11.56 25.89
CA ILE A 4 39.47 11.72 25.98
C ILE A 4 38.93 13.07 25.44
N MET A 5 39.26 13.42 24.20
CA MET A 5 38.41 14.35 23.42
C MET A 5 38.12 13.85 21.99
N GLY A 6 38.56 12.63 21.63
CA GLY A 6 38.30 12.02 20.32
C GLY A 6 37.24 10.92 20.32
N ILE A 7 36.95 10.28 21.46
CA ILE A 7 36.05 9.11 21.54
C ILE A 7 34.63 9.49 22.00
N ASN A 8 34.49 10.52 22.85
CA ASN A 8 33.17 10.96 23.35
C ASN A 8 32.32 11.72 22.31
N LYS A 9 32.90 12.11 21.18
CA LYS A 9 32.15 12.70 20.07
C LYS A 9 31.39 11.65 19.25
N LEU A 10 31.82 10.39 19.24
CA LEU A 10 31.17 9.32 18.47
C LEU A 10 29.94 8.72 19.19
N SER A 11 29.95 8.60 20.53
CA SER A 11 28.80 8.03 21.26
C SER A 11 27.57 8.93 21.30
N ALA A 12 27.77 10.26 21.33
CA ALA A 12 26.68 11.22 21.24
C ALA A 12 26.03 11.24 19.84
N LEU A 13 26.85 11.13 18.78
CA LEU A 13 26.37 11.01 17.40
C LEU A 13 25.67 9.68 17.11
N GLU A 14 25.97 8.62 17.86
CA GLU A 14 25.34 7.31 17.64
C GLU A 14 23.85 7.32 18.01
N ASN A 15 23.50 8.04 19.07
CA ASN A 15 22.11 8.29 19.43
C ASN A 15 21.43 9.17 18.37
N GLU A 16 22.07 10.27 17.94
CA GLU A 16 21.54 11.15 16.89
C GLU A 16 21.35 10.41 15.56
N LYS A 17 22.30 9.54 15.18
CA LYS A 17 22.21 8.69 13.98
C LYS A 17 21.10 7.66 14.10
N GLN A 18 20.91 7.07 15.28
CA GLN A 18 19.82 6.13 15.52
C GLN A 18 18.46 6.84 15.48
N GLU A 19 18.34 8.01 16.08
CA GLU A 19 17.13 8.85 16.03
C GLU A 19 16.84 9.33 14.61
N ALA A 20 17.84 9.86 13.90
CA ALA A 20 17.70 10.25 12.49
C ALA A 20 17.25 9.08 11.61
N ARG A 21 17.79 7.87 11.84
CA ARG A 21 17.35 6.66 11.12
C ARG A 21 15.93 6.26 11.47
N LYS A 22 15.50 6.40 12.74
CA LYS A 22 14.11 6.17 13.15
C LYS A 22 13.16 7.17 12.47
N HIS A 23 13.50 8.47 12.49
CA HIS A 23 12.71 9.50 11.84
C HIS A 23 12.63 9.28 10.32
N TYR A 24 13.75 8.94 9.69
CA TYR A 24 13.78 8.57 8.28
C TYR A 24 12.88 7.37 7.97
N ASN A 25 12.99 6.28 8.74
CA ASN A 25 12.16 5.09 8.54
C ASN A 25 10.68 5.38 8.78
N ALA A 26 10.34 6.20 9.79
CA ALA A 26 8.96 6.59 10.07
C ALA A 26 8.38 7.44 8.93
N ALA A 27 9.11 8.44 8.46
CA ALA A 27 8.70 9.29 7.35
C ALA A 27 8.58 8.49 6.04
N LYS A 28 9.51 7.55 5.79
CA LYS A 28 9.47 6.61 4.66
C LYS A 28 8.23 5.72 4.72
N ALA A 29 7.94 5.12 5.88
CA ALA A 29 6.76 4.26 6.05
C ALA A 29 5.43 5.04 5.96
N GLU A 30 5.40 6.30 6.36
CA GLU A 30 4.22 7.17 6.17
C GLU A 30 4.04 7.53 4.68
N TYR A 31 5.12 7.91 4.00
CA TYR A 31 5.14 8.14 2.56
C TYR A 31 4.66 6.90 1.78
N GLU A 32 5.20 5.71 2.07
CA GLU A 32 4.81 4.46 1.41
C GLU A 32 3.33 4.14 1.60
N ARG A 33 2.80 4.34 2.80
CA ARG A 33 1.38 4.09 3.08
C ARG A 33 0.46 5.07 2.37
N GLU A 34 0.82 6.35 2.31
CA GLU A 34 0.01 7.35 1.63
C GLU A 34 0.00 7.12 0.12
N TYR A 35 1.16 6.79 -0.46
CA TYR A 35 1.30 6.57 -1.89
C TYR A 35 0.73 5.21 -2.35
N CYS A 36 0.77 4.15 -1.53
CA CYS A 36 0.10 2.87 -1.82
C CYS A 36 -1.41 2.99 -1.97
N ARG A 37 -2.03 4.00 -1.34
CA ARG A 37 -3.48 4.23 -1.45
C ARG A 37 -3.87 4.80 -2.80
N PHE A 38 -2.96 5.51 -3.48
CA PHE A 38 -3.29 6.29 -4.67
C PHE A 38 -3.77 5.43 -5.88
N PRO A 39 -3.14 4.28 -6.21
CA PRO A 39 -3.62 3.42 -7.30
C PRO A 39 -4.99 2.78 -7.03
N PHE A 40 -5.40 2.71 -5.76
CA PHE A 40 -6.59 1.98 -5.32
C PHE A 40 -7.55 2.86 -4.52
N GLU A 41 -7.47 4.18 -4.60
CA GLU A 41 -8.06 5.07 -3.58
C GLU A 41 -9.55 4.79 -3.33
N ARG A 42 -10.35 4.64 -4.39
CA ARG A 42 -11.78 4.32 -4.26
C ARG A 42 -12.03 2.92 -3.70
N LEU A 43 -11.25 1.94 -4.14
CA LEU A 43 -11.29 0.54 -3.68
C LEU A 43 -10.90 0.48 -2.18
N HIS A 44 -9.79 1.09 -1.82
CA HIS A 44 -9.29 1.21 -0.46
C HIS A 44 -10.32 1.87 0.46
N ASN A 45 -10.84 3.05 0.08
CA ASN A 45 -11.84 3.77 0.87
C ASN A 45 -13.11 2.95 1.10
N PHE A 46 -13.51 2.11 0.14
CA PHE A 46 -14.63 1.18 0.31
C PHE A 46 -14.30 0.13 1.37
N PHE A 47 -13.15 -0.54 1.28
CA PHE A 47 -12.76 -1.58 2.23
C PHE A 47 -12.44 -1.05 3.63
N GLU A 48 -12.00 0.20 3.78
CA GLU A 48 -11.91 0.86 5.08
C GLU A 48 -13.29 1.02 5.74
N ARG A 49 -14.31 1.41 4.96
CA ARG A 49 -15.69 1.47 5.47
C ARG A 49 -16.22 0.08 5.84
N VAL A 50 -15.89 -0.95 5.06
CA VAL A 50 -16.22 -2.34 5.39
C VAL A 50 -15.64 -2.71 6.75
N ASP A 51 -14.33 -2.48 6.98
CA ASP A 51 -13.71 -2.79 8.27
C ASP A 51 -14.31 -2.01 9.44
N GLU A 52 -14.66 -0.74 9.24
CA GLU A 52 -15.36 0.07 10.25
C GLU A 52 -16.75 -0.48 10.59
N LEU A 53 -17.49 -0.97 9.59
CA LEU A 53 -18.80 -1.59 9.81
C LEU A 53 -18.67 -2.93 10.53
N ARG A 54 -17.69 -3.76 10.17
CA ARG A 54 -17.43 -5.04 10.83
C ARG A 54 -17.18 -4.91 12.33
N LYS A 55 -16.47 -3.85 12.75
CA LYS A 55 -16.23 -3.57 14.18
C LYS A 55 -17.51 -3.21 14.95
N ARG A 56 -18.54 -2.74 14.26
CA ARG A 56 -19.79 -2.23 14.86
C ARG A 56 -20.93 -3.24 14.76
N LEU A 57 -20.93 -4.09 13.75
CA LEU A 57 -21.95 -5.09 13.49
C LEU A 57 -21.66 -6.38 14.25
N ALA A 58 -22.71 -7.12 14.61
CA ALA A 58 -22.58 -8.37 15.34
C ALA A 58 -22.01 -9.50 14.46
N LYS A 59 -22.27 -9.46 13.15
CA LYS A 59 -21.75 -10.42 12.18
C LYS A 59 -21.13 -9.71 10.98
N ASP A 60 -20.05 -10.28 10.47
CA ASP A 60 -19.37 -9.79 9.27
C ASP A 60 -20.29 -9.74 8.04
N GLU A 61 -21.18 -10.73 7.89
CA GLU A 61 -22.13 -10.83 6.78
C GLU A 61 -23.19 -9.72 6.78
N ASP A 62 -23.41 -9.04 7.90
CA ASP A 62 -24.43 -7.97 7.99
C ASP A 62 -23.98 -6.69 7.25
N VAL A 63 -22.70 -6.57 6.91
CA VAL A 63 -22.14 -5.44 6.14
C VAL A 63 -22.86 -5.31 4.80
N GLN A 64 -23.18 -6.43 4.14
CA GLN A 64 -23.76 -6.44 2.79
C GLN A 64 -25.14 -5.76 2.68
N PHE A 65 -25.82 -5.55 3.81
CA PHE A 65 -27.12 -4.88 3.89
C PHE A 65 -27.00 -3.36 4.07
N GLN A 66 -25.80 -2.83 4.32
CA GLN A 66 -25.56 -1.39 4.43
C GLN A 66 -25.48 -0.79 3.02
N SER A 67 -26.22 0.29 2.75
CA SER A 67 -26.31 0.89 1.41
C SER A 67 -24.95 1.21 0.79
N ASP A 68 -24.06 1.76 1.61
CA ASP A 68 -22.75 2.31 1.20
C ASP A 68 -21.65 1.23 1.13
N CYS A 69 -21.99 0.00 1.51
CA CYS A 69 -21.16 -1.21 1.48
C CYS A 69 -21.99 -2.42 1.00
N SER A 70 -22.91 -2.19 0.05
CA SER A 70 -23.81 -3.23 -0.44
C SER A 70 -23.13 -4.13 -1.48
N VAL A 71 -23.70 -5.31 -1.73
CA VAL A 71 -23.25 -6.23 -2.83
C VAL A 71 -23.25 -5.50 -4.18
N ILE A 72 -24.22 -4.64 -4.42
CA ILE A 72 -24.35 -3.87 -5.67
C ILE A 72 -23.18 -2.89 -5.79
N GLU A 73 -22.87 -2.17 -4.71
CA GLU A 73 -21.77 -1.21 -4.69
C GLU A 73 -20.42 -1.90 -4.83
N LEU A 74 -20.18 -3.01 -4.12
CA LEU A 74 -18.97 -3.82 -4.29
C LEU A 74 -18.81 -4.27 -5.75
N ARG A 75 -19.87 -4.82 -6.37
CA ARG A 75 -19.84 -5.29 -7.76
C ARG A 75 -19.54 -4.17 -8.74
N ARG A 76 -20.12 -2.99 -8.52
CA ARG A 76 -19.82 -1.79 -9.33
C ARG A 76 -18.35 -1.43 -9.21
N LEU A 77 -17.85 -1.34 -7.98
CA LEU A 77 -16.48 -0.92 -7.72
C LEU A 77 -15.45 -1.89 -8.30
N VAL A 78 -15.68 -3.20 -8.15
CA VAL A 78 -14.82 -4.24 -8.75
C VAL A 78 -14.72 -4.08 -10.27
N ARG A 79 -15.84 -3.84 -10.96
CA ARG A 79 -15.87 -3.61 -12.42
C ARG A 79 -15.20 -2.32 -12.87
N GLU A 80 -15.16 -1.31 -12.01
CA GLU A 80 -14.46 -0.06 -12.26
C GLU A 80 -12.93 -0.20 -12.11
N HIS A 81 -12.44 -1.32 -11.54
CA HIS A 81 -11.02 -1.58 -11.31
C HIS A 81 -10.55 -2.87 -12.03
N PRO A 82 -10.66 -2.95 -13.36
CA PRO A 82 -10.07 -4.05 -14.13
C PRO A 82 -8.54 -4.01 -14.04
N PRO A 83 -7.82 -5.11 -14.38
CA PRO A 83 -6.36 -5.16 -14.33
C PRO A 83 -5.66 -4.00 -15.05
N LYS A 84 -6.22 -3.54 -16.18
CA LYS A 84 -5.69 -2.40 -16.95
C LYS A 84 -5.71 -1.09 -16.17
N GLU A 85 -6.77 -0.85 -15.41
CA GLU A 85 -6.91 0.37 -14.61
C GLU A 85 -5.92 0.36 -13.44
N VAL A 86 -5.82 -0.79 -12.78
CA VAL A 86 -4.85 -1.04 -11.71
C VAL A 86 -3.41 -0.82 -12.20
N LYS A 87 -3.06 -1.40 -13.34
CA LYS A 87 -1.74 -1.21 -13.97
C LYS A 87 -1.44 0.28 -14.20
N ARG A 88 -2.39 1.02 -14.78
CA ARG A 88 -2.25 2.47 -15.01
C ARG A 88 -2.03 3.24 -13.70
N GLY A 89 -2.74 2.87 -12.64
CA GLY A 89 -2.55 3.44 -11.30
C GLY A 89 -1.13 3.22 -10.77
N LEU A 90 -0.61 2.00 -10.89
CA LEU A 90 0.74 1.63 -10.47
C LEU A 90 1.83 2.34 -11.30
N GLU A 91 1.67 2.42 -12.62
CA GLU A 91 2.59 3.15 -13.50
C GLU A 91 2.67 4.64 -13.14
N ASN A 92 1.52 5.26 -12.85
CA ASN A 92 1.47 6.66 -12.44
C ASN A 92 2.11 6.87 -11.06
N LEU A 93 1.92 5.92 -10.15
CA LEU A 93 2.57 5.94 -8.85
C LEU A 93 4.10 5.84 -9.00
N TYR A 94 4.59 4.91 -9.79
CA TYR A 94 6.02 4.75 -10.06
C TYR A 94 6.64 6.04 -10.62
N LYS A 95 6.01 6.67 -11.62
CA LYS A 95 6.45 7.96 -12.17
C LYS A 95 6.49 9.09 -11.14
N LYS A 96 5.55 9.11 -10.19
CA LYS A 96 5.56 10.09 -9.09
C LYS A 96 6.76 9.84 -8.18
N ILE A 97 6.98 8.59 -7.77
CA ILE A 97 8.12 8.20 -6.92
C ILE A 97 9.43 8.62 -7.59
N GLU A 98 9.64 8.25 -8.86
CA GLU A 98 10.84 8.64 -9.62
C GLU A 98 11.03 10.16 -9.68
N LYS A 99 9.95 10.92 -9.92
CA LYS A 99 10.00 12.37 -10.01
C LYS A 99 10.37 13.03 -8.67
N TYR A 100 9.91 12.50 -7.54
CA TYR A 100 10.12 13.09 -6.22
C TYR A 100 11.38 12.59 -5.51
N LEU A 101 11.97 11.46 -5.91
CA LEU A 101 13.09 10.81 -5.24
C LEU A 101 14.42 10.80 -6.06
N SER A 102 14.64 11.78 -6.95
CA SER A 102 15.71 11.76 -7.95
C SER A 102 17.18 11.71 -7.43
N GLU A 103 18.02 11.03 -8.23
CA GLU A 103 19.46 10.67 -8.17
C GLU A 103 19.86 9.31 -7.57
N ASN A 104 19.12 8.72 -6.62
CA ASN A 104 19.49 7.42 -6.04
C ASN A 104 18.58 6.28 -6.52
N SER A 105 18.94 5.63 -7.64
CA SER A 105 18.14 4.52 -8.19
C SER A 105 17.90 3.39 -7.19
N SER A 106 18.84 3.16 -6.27
CA SER A 106 18.72 2.14 -5.22
C SER A 106 17.62 2.45 -4.19
N LEU A 107 17.37 3.73 -3.87
CA LEU A 107 16.31 4.11 -2.94
C LEU A 107 14.93 3.96 -3.57
N THR A 108 14.78 4.39 -4.83
CA THR A 108 13.56 4.21 -5.61
C THR A 108 13.20 2.73 -5.72
N GLN A 109 14.18 1.86 -6.03
CA GLN A 109 13.96 0.41 -6.10
C GLN A 109 13.55 -0.19 -4.74
N ALA A 110 14.20 0.22 -3.65
CA ALA A 110 13.84 -0.25 -2.31
C ALA A 110 12.40 0.16 -1.94
N ILE A 111 12.03 1.42 -2.16
CA ILE A 111 10.67 1.91 -1.93
C ILE A 111 9.67 1.16 -2.82
N TRP A 112 10.01 0.91 -4.08
CA TRP A 112 9.12 0.19 -4.99
C TRP A 112 8.86 -1.25 -4.56
N HIS A 113 9.88 -1.94 -4.04
CA HIS A 113 9.74 -3.27 -3.47
C HIS A 113 8.85 -3.26 -2.20
N ASP A 114 9.03 -2.26 -1.33
CA ASP A 114 8.19 -2.11 -0.13
C ASP A 114 6.72 -1.85 -0.52
N ILE A 115 6.48 -1.00 -1.52
CA ILE A 115 5.14 -0.75 -2.10
C ILE A 115 4.55 -2.02 -2.71
N GLN A 116 5.35 -2.82 -3.43
CA GLN A 116 4.88 -4.11 -3.96
C GLN A 116 4.35 -4.99 -2.84
N THR A 117 5.09 -5.10 -1.74
CA THR A 117 4.68 -5.90 -0.57
C THR A 117 3.35 -5.40 -0.01
N LEU A 118 3.22 -4.09 0.21
CA LEU A 118 1.98 -3.48 0.72
C LEU A 118 0.78 -3.69 -0.21
N VAL A 119 0.97 -3.60 -1.53
CA VAL A 119 -0.11 -3.81 -2.49
C VAL A 119 -0.57 -5.27 -2.53
N LEU A 120 0.36 -6.22 -2.38
CA LEU A 120 0.03 -7.64 -2.30
C LEU A 120 -0.73 -7.97 -1.00
N GLU A 121 -0.30 -7.41 0.13
CA GLU A 121 -1.01 -7.54 1.41
C GLU A 121 -2.42 -6.94 1.34
N GLU A 122 -2.55 -5.77 0.71
CA GLU A 122 -3.86 -5.11 0.54
C GLU A 122 -4.79 -5.93 -0.37
N HIS A 123 -4.28 -6.52 -1.46
CA HIS A 123 -5.06 -7.44 -2.31
C HIS A 123 -5.60 -8.64 -1.52
N GLN A 124 -4.75 -9.25 -0.69
CA GLN A 124 -5.15 -10.37 0.17
C GLN A 124 -6.19 -9.94 1.20
N ARG A 125 -5.99 -8.78 1.83
CA ARG A 125 -6.96 -8.22 2.79
C ARG A 125 -8.32 -8.00 2.13
N MET A 126 -8.36 -7.35 0.98
CA MET A 126 -9.60 -7.10 0.24
C MET A 126 -10.30 -8.39 -0.16
N THR A 127 -9.55 -9.38 -0.66
CA THR A 127 -10.10 -10.71 -1.00
C THR A 127 -10.75 -11.36 0.22
N LYS A 128 -10.07 -11.35 1.37
CA LYS A 128 -10.59 -11.87 2.63
C LYS A 128 -11.85 -11.13 3.11
N LEU A 129 -11.89 -9.81 2.98
CA LEU A 129 -13.07 -9.02 3.32
C LEU A 129 -14.27 -9.34 2.42
N ILE A 130 -14.04 -9.59 1.14
CA ILE A 130 -15.09 -10.04 0.22
C ILE A 130 -15.68 -11.37 0.69
N GLU A 131 -14.81 -12.34 1.03
CA GLU A 131 -15.23 -13.67 1.50
C GLU A 131 -16.05 -13.61 2.80
N LEU A 132 -15.63 -12.79 3.77
CA LEU A 132 -16.28 -12.69 5.07
C LEU A 132 -17.59 -11.90 5.03
N CYS A 133 -17.59 -10.77 4.33
CA CYS A 133 -18.71 -9.81 4.38
C CYS A 133 -19.75 -10.01 3.29
N TYR A 134 -19.42 -10.71 2.20
CA TYR A 134 -20.30 -10.88 1.04
C TYR A 134 -20.42 -12.35 0.63
N PRO A 135 -20.81 -13.25 1.56
CA PRO A 135 -20.94 -14.67 1.27
C PRO A 135 -21.96 -14.91 0.15
N ASN A 136 -21.72 -15.91 -0.70
CA ASN A 136 -22.56 -16.29 -1.85
C ASN A 136 -22.73 -15.22 -2.95
N SER A 137 -22.04 -14.08 -2.86
CA SER A 137 -22.11 -13.01 -3.88
C SER A 137 -21.47 -13.39 -5.21
N ASN A 138 -20.57 -14.38 -5.20
CA ASN A 138 -19.70 -14.76 -6.32
C ASN A 138 -18.92 -13.57 -6.90
N ILE A 139 -18.56 -12.60 -6.06
CA ILE A 139 -17.72 -11.46 -6.43
C ILE A 139 -16.28 -11.78 -6.04
N GLN A 140 -15.34 -11.44 -6.92
CA GLN A 140 -13.90 -11.46 -6.68
C GLN A 140 -13.31 -10.22 -7.34
N LEU A 141 -12.13 -9.78 -6.89
CA LEU A 141 -11.39 -8.72 -7.59
C LEU A 141 -11.06 -9.17 -9.03
N GLU A 142 -11.14 -8.26 -10.00
CA GLU A 142 -10.85 -8.60 -11.41
C GLU A 142 -9.35 -8.78 -11.70
N PHE A 143 -8.50 -8.38 -10.75
CA PHE A 143 -7.05 -8.53 -10.79
C PHE A 143 -6.57 -9.52 -9.73
N THR A 144 -5.48 -10.22 -10.06
CA THR A 144 -4.90 -11.28 -9.24
C THR A 144 -3.50 -10.89 -8.78
N VAL A 145 -2.94 -11.66 -7.85
CA VAL A 145 -1.53 -11.54 -7.43
C VAL A 145 -0.58 -11.63 -8.64
N ASP A 146 -0.84 -12.54 -9.59
CA ASP A 146 0.00 -12.68 -10.79
C ASP A 146 -0.02 -11.42 -11.67
N HIS A 147 -1.19 -10.80 -11.84
CA HIS A 147 -1.30 -9.52 -12.54
C HIS A 147 -0.46 -8.44 -11.84
N LEU A 148 -0.58 -8.33 -10.52
CA LEU A 148 0.17 -7.35 -9.74
C LEU A 148 1.68 -7.56 -9.89
N LEU A 149 2.16 -8.80 -9.69
CA LEU A 149 3.58 -9.15 -9.85
C LEU A 149 4.10 -8.81 -11.25
N ALA A 150 3.32 -9.11 -12.30
CA ALA A 150 3.65 -8.75 -13.67
C ALA A 150 3.77 -7.23 -13.83
N PHE A 151 2.82 -6.46 -13.30
CA PHE A 151 2.84 -4.99 -13.39
C PHE A 151 4.07 -4.40 -12.70
N PHE A 152 4.38 -4.82 -11.48
CA PHE A 152 5.56 -4.35 -10.74
C PHE A 152 6.89 -4.67 -11.45
N THR A 153 6.95 -5.83 -12.11
CA THR A 153 8.12 -6.24 -12.91
C THR A 153 8.25 -5.37 -14.16
N GLU A 154 7.15 -5.13 -14.89
CA GLU A 154 7.15 -4.33 -16.12
C GLU A 154 7.48 -2.85 -15.88
N THR A 155 7.00 -2.25 -14.77
CA THR A 155 7.29 -0.85 -14.45
C THR A 155 8.75 -0.63 -14.07
N ALA A 156 9.40 -1.60 -13.42
CA ALA A 156 10.81 -1.51 -13.05
C ALA A 156 11.76 -1.65 -14.26
N HIS A 157 11.35 -2.35 -15.32
CA HIS A 157 12.14 -2.55 -16.54
C HIS A 157 11.98 -1.46 -17.61
N THR A 158 11.02 -0.54 -17.44
CA THR A 158 10.73 0.53 -18.41
C THR A 158 11.38 1.88 -18.03
N SER A 159 12.13 1.94 -16.93
CA SER A 159 12.96 3.11 -16.56
C SER A 159 14.29 3.07 -17.33
N PRO A 160 14.65 4.12 -18.10
CA PRO A 160 15.85 4.16 -18.93
C PRO A 160 17.17 4.22 -18.14
#